data_AF-X1EJ51-F1
#
_entry.id   AF-X1EJ51-F1
#
_cell.length_a   1.000
_cell.length_b   1.000
_cell.length_c   1.000
_cell.angle_alpha   90.00
_cell.angle_beta   90.00
_cell.angle_gamma   90.00
#
_symmetry.space_group_name_H-M   'P 1'
#
loop_
_entity.id
_entity.type
_entity.pdbx_description
1 polymer ?
#
loop_
_entity_poly.entity_id
_entity_poly.type
_entity_poly.pdbx_seq_one_letter_code
_entity_poly.pdbx_strand_id
1 'polypeptide(L)'
;MLAIILDIGLARIESRLKNQRHSIEDKNSFIKVMVSILVVLVLFSGTVSIYYWKQQKSNEIVIATKNFTEQFILGDLMAELIQDKTNLHVIKKFDLGTTAICQSAMRSKEIDIYPEYTGTAYLTVLHKKYDRTPPQQLFNMVKSE
;
A
#
# COMPACT_ATOMS: atom_id res chain seq x y z
N MET A 1 -5.13 65.13 -45.95
CA MET A 1 -6.30 65.00 -45.07
C MET A 1 -6.90 63.58 -45.04
N LEU A 2 -6.95 62.84 -46.16
CA LEU A 2 -7.44 61.45 -46.15
C LEU A 2 -6.63 60.47 -45.27
N ALA A 3 -5.29 60.56 -45.28
CA ALA A 3 -4.43 59.63 -44.54
C ALA A 3 -4.64 59.67 -43.01
N ILE A 4 -4.84 60.87 -42.44
CA ILE A 4 -5.05 61.06 -41.00
C ILE A 4 -6.36 60.41 -40.53
N ILE A 5 -7.40 60.42 -41.37
CA ILE A 5 -8.70 59.82 -41.05
C ILE A 5 -8.61 58.28 -41.09
N LEU A 6 -7.85 57.74 -42.04
CA LEU A 6 -7.57 56.31 -42.15
C LEU A 6 -6.76 55.78 -40.95
N ASP A 7 -5.71 56.48 -40.55
CA ASP A 7 -4.88 56.06 -39.41
C ASP A 7 -5.65 56.10 -38.09
N ILE A 8 -6.51 57.10 -37.87
CA ILE A 8 -7.37 57.18 -36.67
C ILE A 8 -8.43 56.07 -36.67
N GLY A 9 -8.98 55.74 -37.85
CA GLY A 9 -9.93 54.63 -38.01
C GLY A 9 -9.31 53.27 -37.70
N LEU A 10 -8.13 53.01 -38.24
CA LEU A 10 -7.36 51.77 -38.00
C LEU A 10 -6.94 51.65 -36.54
N ALA A 11 -6.39 52.71 -35.94
CA ALA A 11 -5.99 52.72 -34.54
C ALA A 11 -7.17 52.45 -33.58
N ARG A 12 -8.38 52.90 -33.92
CA ARG A 12 -9.58 52.69 -33.09
C ARG A 12 -10.16 51.28 -33.23
N ILE A 13 -10.02 50.65 -34.39
CA ILE A 13 -10.34 49.24 -34.62
C ILE A 13 -9.32 48.35 -33.90
N GLU A 14 -8.03 48.66 -34.00
CA GLU A 14 -6.96 47.93 -33.34
C GLU A 14 -7.05 48.03 -31.82
N SER A 15 -7.36 49.22 -31.28
CA SER A 15 -7.62 49.42 -29.85
C SER A 15 -8.79 48.58 -29.33
N ARG A 16 -9.88 48.42 -30.12
CA ARG A 16 -11.02 47.57 -29.75
C ARG A 16 -10.69 46.08 -29.80
N LEU A 17 -9.91 45.64 -30.80
CA LEU A 17 -9.44 44.26 -30.90
C LEU A 17 -8.46 43.92 -29.77
N LYS A 18 -7.56 44.85 -29.40
CA LYS A 18 -6.61 44.68 -28.30
C LYS A 18 -7.32 44.59 -26.95
N ASN A 19 -8.37 45.39 -26.71
CA ASN A 19 -9.13 45.35 -25.46
C ASN A 19 -9.96 44.06 -25.29
N GLN A 20 -10.56 43.54 -26.38
CA GLN A 20 -11.25 42.25 -26.33
C GLN A 20 -10.29 41.07 -26.17
N ARG A 21 -9.12 41.13 -26.82
CA ARG A 21 -8.09 40.10 -26.72
C ARG A 21 -7.46 40.05 -25.31
N HIS A 22 -7.24 41.19 -24.67
CA HIS A 22 -6.82 41.26 -23.25
C HIS A 22 -7.87 40.68 -22.31
N SER A 23 -9.16 41.00 -22.50
CA SER A 23 -10.24 40.45 -21.68
C SER A 23 -10.40 38.92 -21.82
N ILE A 24 -10.07 38.35 -22.98
CA ILE A 24 -10.08 36.90 -23.22
C ILE A 24 -8.81 36.23 -22.66
N GLU A 25 -7.63 36.87 -22.78
CA GLU A 25 -6.37 36.38 -22.21
C GLU A 25 -6.39 36.37 -20.67
N ASP A 26 -6.94 37.41 -20.03
CA ASP A 26 -7.10 37.46 -18.56
C ASP A 26 -8.08 36.40 -18.04
N LYS A 27 -9.15 36.10 -18.79
CA LYS A 27 -10.10 35.03 -18.43
C LYS A 27 -9.48 33.64 -18.57
N ASN A 28 -8.63 33.43 -19.57
CA ASN A 28 -7.90 32.18 -19.77
C ASN A 28 -6.75 32.00 -18.77
N SER A 29 -6.10 33.09 -18.31
CA SER A 29 -5.10 33.02 -17.25
C SER A 29 -5.73 32.65 -15.91
N PHE A 30 -6.92 33.19 -15.60
CA PHE A 30 -7.69 32.82 -14.42
C PHE A 30 -8.13 31.35 -14.43
N ILE A 31 -8.63 30.87 -15.57
CA ILE A 31 -8.99 29.44 -15.74
C ILE A 31 -7.76 28.54 -15.56
N LYS A 32 -6.59 28.92 -16.10
CA LYS A 32 -5.34 28.15 -15.92
C LYS A 32 -4.89 28.09 -14.47
N VAL A 33 -5.02 29.19 -13.72
CA VAL A 33 -4.71 29.23 -12.28
C VAL A 33 -5.71 28.38 -11.48
N MET A 34 -7.00 28.43 -11.79
CA MET A 34 -8.00 27.58 -11.14
C MET A 34 -7.75 26.09 -11.41
N VAL A 35 -7.39 25.74 -12.64
CA VAL A 35 -7.04 24.36 -13.03
C VAL A 35 -5.76 23.92 -12.32
N SER A 36 -4.73 24.77 -12.21
CA SER A 36 -3.49 24.40 -11.50
C SER A 36 -3.73 24.20 -10.00
N ILE A 37 -4.54 25.05 -9.36
CA ILE A 37 -4.94 24.88 -7.95
C ILE A 37 -5.70 23.56 -7.76
N LEU A 38 -6.63 23.24 -8.66
CA LEU A 38 -7.42 22.01 -8.58
C LEU A 38 -6.54 20.76 -8.76
N VAL A 39 -5.56 20.80 -9.68
CA VAL A 39 -4.57 19.72 -9.85
C VAL A 39 -3.73 19.54 -8.59
N VAL A 40 -3.27 20.63 -7.97
CA VAL A 40 -2.50 20.57 -6.71
C VAL A 40 -3.35 19.98 -5.58
N LEU A 41 -4.62 20.35 -5.47
CA LEU A 41 -5.53 19.79 -4.46
C LEU A 41 -5.78 18.29 -4.64
N VAL A 42 -5.92 17.82 -5.89
CA VAL A 42 -6.09 16.39 -6.20
C VAL A 42 -4.81 15.61 -5.88
N LEU A 43 -3.64 16.15 -6.21
CA LEU A 43 -2.36 15.53 -5.86
C LEU A 43 -2.17 15.49 -4.33
N PHE A 44 -2.54 16.56 -3.63
CA PHE A 44 -2.44 16.62 -2.18
C PHE A 44 -3.38 15.61 -1.50
N SER A 45 -4.63 15.49 -1.94
CA SER A 45 -5.57 14.50 -1.38
C SER A 45 -5.13 13.05 -1.63
N GLY A 46 -4.51 12.78 -2.78
CA GLY A 46 -3.91 11.49 -3.11
C GLY A 46 -2.79 11.12 -2.13
N THR A 47 -1.88 12.05 -1.82
CA THR A 47 -0.79 11.80 -0.87
C THR A 47 -1.28 11.52 0.55
N VAL A 48 -2.31 12.23 1.00
CA VAL A 48 -2.93 12.03 2.32
C VAL A 48 -3.59 10.66 2.41
N SER A 49 -4.32 10.24 1.37
CA SER A 49 -4.96 8.93 1.32
C SER A 49 -3.94 7.78 1.38
N ILE A 50 -2.83 7.91 0.64
CA ILE A 50 -1.74 6.92 0.65
C ILE A 50 -1.07 6.84 2.03
N TYR A 51 -0.90 7.97 2.70
CA TYR A 51 -0.33 8.02 4.05
C TYR A 51 -1.19 7.26 5.06
N TYR A 52 -2.49 7.52 5.09
CA TYR A 52 -3.42 6.83 6.00
C TYR A 52 -3.49 5.31 5.72
N TRP A 53 -3.52 4.92 4.45
CA TRP A 53 -3.57 3.50 4.07
C TRP A 53 -2.31 2.74 4.48
N LYS A 54 -1.13 3.37 4.35
CA LYS A 54 0.13 2.80 4.82
C LYS A 54 0.18 2.66 6.35
N GLN A 55 -0.37 3.63 7.07
CA GLN A 55 -0.43 3.61 8.53
C GLN A 55 -1.34 2.50 9.05
N GLN A 56 -2.48 2.26 8.40
CA GLN A 56 -3.38 1.16 8.76
C GLN A 56 -2.71 -0.20 8.55
N LYS A 57 -2.05 -0.42 7.40
CA LYS A 57 -1.29 -1.65 7.14
C LYS A 57 -0.15 -1.87 8.15
N SER A 58 0.44 -0.80 8.68
CA SER A 58 1.51 -0.92 9.67
C SER A 58 1.06 -1.42 11.05
N ASN A 59 -0.25 -1.42 11.29
CA ASN A 59 -0.83 -1.81 12.57
C ASN A 59 -1.64 -3.11 12.48
N GLU A 60 -1.46 -3.89 11.42
CA GLU A 60 -2.12 -5.17 11.21
C GLU A 60 -1.08 -6.30 11.21
N ILE A 61 -1.48 -7.47 11.70
CA ILE A 61 -0.71 -8.71 11.60
C ILE A 61 -1.62 -9.86 11.20
N VAL A 62 -1.21 -10.58 10.16
CA VAL A 62 -1.99 -11.67 9.56
C VAL A 62 -1.46 -13.00 10.09
N ILE A 63 -2.28 -13.68 10.89
CA ILE A 63 -2.00 -15.00 11.44
C ILE A 63 -2.71 -16.05 10.60
N ALA A 64 -1.97 -17.06 10.15
CA ALA A 64 -2.56 -18.19 9.44
C ALA A 64 -2.40 -19.51 10.18
N THR A 65 -3.19 -20.49 9.75
CA THR A 65 -3.15 -21.85 10.28
C THR A 65 -3.23 -22.87 9.16
N LYS A 66 -2.62 -24.04 9.38
CA LYS A 66 -2.84 -25.22 8.54
C LYS A 66 -4.20 -25.86 8.87
N ASN A 67 -4.69 -26.74 7.99
CA ASN A 67 -5.97 -27.44 8.17
C ASN A 67 -5.86 -28.60 9.19
N PHE A 68 -5.74 -28.28 10.47
CA PHE A 68 -5.90 -29.25 11.55
C PHE A 68 -6.20 -28.58 12.88
N THR A 69 -6.89 -29.31 13.76
CA THR A 69 -7.50 -28.80 15.00
C THR A 69 -6.51 -28.07 15.91
N GLU A 70 -5.31 -28.62 16.13
CA GLU A 70 -4.32 -27.99 17.00
C GLU A 70 -3.88 -26.62 16.46
N GLN A 71 -3.77 -26.43 15.14
CA GLN A 71 -3.41 -25.09 14.64
C GLN A 71 -4.48 -24.06 14.89
N PHE A 72 -5.76 -24.43 14.84
CA PHE A 72 -6.82 -23.48 15.15
C PHE A 72 -6.68 -23.00 16.59
N ILE A 73 -6.45 -23.93 17.53
CA ILE A 73 -6.21 -23.60 18.93
C ILE A 73 -4.96 -22.73 19.08
N LEU A 74 -3.83 -23.12 18.48
CA LEU A 74 -2.58 -22.34 18.58
C LEU A 74 -2.70 -20.97 17.90
N GLY A 75 -3.37 -20.89 16.75
CA GLY A 75 -3.63 -19.66 16.03
C GLY A 75 -4.51 -18.69 16.84
N ASP A 76 -5.55 -19.21 17.49
CA ASP A 76 -6.38 -18.40 18.40
C ASP A 76 -5.58 -17.94 19.62
N LEU A 77 -4.79 -18.81 20.25
CA LEU A 77 -3.93 -18.43 21.38
C LEU A 77 -2.92 -17.34 20.99
N MET A 78 -2.29 -17.47 19.81
CA MET A 78 -1.39 -16.44 19.29
C MET A 78 -2.12 -15.12 19.04
N ALA A 79 -3.31 -15.17 18.45
CA ALA A 79 -4.12 -13.99 18.20
C ALA A 79 -4.50 -13.26 19.49
N GLU A 80 -5.01 -13.98 20.49
CA GLU A 80 -5.36 -13.40 21.79
C GLU A 80 -4.13 -12.79 22.48
N LEU A 81 -3.00 -13.50 22.50
CA LEU A 81 -1.78 -13.00 23.12
C LEU A 81 -1.26 -11.73 22.44
N ILE A 82 -1.32 -11.66 21.10
CA ILE A 82 -0.85 -10.49 20.35
C ILE A 82 -1.79 -9.30 20.59
N GLN A 83 -3.11 -9.50 20.57
CA GLN A 83 -4.08 -8.44 20.84
C GLN A 83 -4.00 -7.94 22.30
N ASP A 84 -3.70 -8.81 23.27
CA ASP A 84 -3.55 -8.44 24.67
C ASP A 84 -2.24 -7.70 24.97
N LYS A 85 -1.16 -8.05 24.26
CA LYS A 85 0.20 -7.52 24.54
C LYS A 85 0.64 -6.40 23.60
N THR A 86 -0.10 -6.12 22.54
CA THR A 86 0.27 -5.14 21.53
C THR A 86 -0.95 -4.36 21.04
N ASN A 87 -0.73 -3.25 20.35
CA ASN A 87 -1.80 -2.49 19.70
C ASN A 87 -2.09 -2.97 18.27
N LEU A 88 -1.55 -4.14 17.87
CA LEU A 88 -1.73 -4.69 16.52
C LEU A 88 -3.14 -5.28 16.37
N HIS A 89 -3.76 -4.99 15.23
CA HIS A 89 -4.99 -5.65 14.82
C HIS A 89 -4.67 -7.01 14.18
N VAL A 90 -5.24 -8.08 14.73
CA VAL A 90 -4.97 -9.44 14.24
C VAL A 90 -6.01 -9.83 13.17
N ILE A 91 -5.52 -10.19 11.99
CA ILE A 91 -6.33 -10.78 10.91
C ILE A 91 -6.10 -12.29 10.93
N LYS A 92 -7.15 -13.07 11.20
CA LYS A 92 -7.10 -14.54 11.22
C LYS A 92 -7.42 -15.12 9.83
N LYS A 93 -6.41 -15.66 9.13
CA LYS A 93 -6.55 -16.43 7.88
C LYS A 93 -6.38 -17.92 8.15
N PHE A 94 -7.34 -18.49 8.83
CA PHE A 94 -7.27 -19.89 9.24
C PHE A 94 -7.60 -20.83 8.08
N ASP A 95 -7.14 -22.07 8.21
CA ASP A 95 -7.35 -23.14 7.22
C ASP A 95 -6.79 -22.78 5.83
N LEU A 96 -5.54 -22.32 5.81
CA LEU A 96 -4.86 -21.99 4.56
C LEU A 96 -4.38 -23.25 3.80
N GLY A 97 -4.37 -24.40 4.47
CA GLY A 97 -4.01 -25.69 3.88
C GLY A 97 -2.75 -26.32 4.49
N THR A 98 -1.81 -26.74 3.64
CA THR A 98 -0.60 -27.47 4.06
C THR A 98 0.58 -26.53 4.37
N THR A 99 1.66 -27.08 4.92
CA THR A 99 2.92 -26.33 5.15
C THR A 99 3.43 -25.62 3.90
N ALA A 100 3.37 -26.26 2.72
CA ALA A 100 3.86 -25.65 1.49
C ALA A 100 3.06 -24.38 1.11
N ILE A 101 1.75 -24.39 1.33
CA ILE A 101 0.87 -23.24 1.05
C ILE A 101 1.14 -22.13 2.07
N CYS A 102 1.19 -22.47 3.36
CA CYS A 102 1.48 -21.49 4.42
C CYS A 102 2.86 -20.85 4.22
N GLN A 103 3.88 -21.66 3.93
CA GLN A 103 5.24 -21.16 3.67
C GLN A 103 5.28 -20.27 2.42
N SER A 104 4.59 -20.64 1.34
CA SER A 104 4.49 -19.81 0.15
C SER A 104 3.82 -18.47 0.44
N ALA A 105 2.70 -18.48 1.16
CA ALA A 105 1.97 -17.28 1.57
C ALA A 105 2.80 -16.38 2.49
N MET A 106 3.61 -16.96 3.38
CA MET A 106 4.52 -16.21 4.23
C MET A 106 5.63 -15.56 3.39
N ARG A 107 6.22 -16.30 2.43
CA ARG A 107 7.24 -15.76 1.53
C ARG A 107 6.71 -14.66 0.60
N SER A 108 5.44 -14.75 0.18
CA SER A 108 4.77 -13.71 -0.60
C SER A 108 4.24 -12.54 0.23
N LYS A 109 4.40 -12.57 1.56
CA LYS A 109 3.89 -11.57 2.52
C LYS A 109 2.36 -11.44 2.52
N GLU A 110 1.65 -12.53 2.20
CA GLU A 110 0.20 -12.62 2.31
C GLU A 110 -0.26 -12.97 3.74
N ILE A 111 0.64 -13.58 4.51
CA ILE A 111 0.53 -13.86 5.95
C ILE A 111 1.85 -13.44 6.62
N ASP A 112 1.79 -13.12 7.90
CA ASP A 112 2.97 -12.69 8.66
C ASP A 112 3.54 -13.80 9.54
N ILE A 113 2.66 -14.56 10.20
CA ILE A 113 3.05 -15.67 11.08
C ILE A 113 2.08 -16.84 10.97
N TYR A 114 2.59 -18.06 11.20
CA TYR A 114 1.79 -19.25 11.39
C TYR A 114 2.55 -20.25 12.30
N PRO A 115 1.86 -21.12 13.06
CA PRO A 115 2.54 -22.14 13.86
C PRO A 115 3.17 -23.22 12.97
N GLU A 116 4.43 -23.57 13.20
CA GLU A 116 5.09 -24.66 12.48
C GLU A 116 5.91 -25.56 13.40
N TYR A 117 5.92 -26.84 13.07
CA TYR A 117 6.69 -27.85 13.77
C TYR A 117 8.11 -27.88 13.23
N THR A 118 9.09 -27.97 14.13
CA THR A 118 10.51 -28.01 13.78
C THR A 118 10.84 -29.15 12.81
N GLY A 119 10.30 -30.35 13.01
CA GLY A 119 10.50 -31.48 12.10
C GLY A 119 9.93 -31.24 10.71
N THR A 120 8.73 -30.66 10.62
CA THR A 120 8.10 -30.32 9.35
C THR A 120 8.82 -29.18 8.64
N ALA A 121 9.21 -28.13 9.35
CA ALA A 121 10.03 -27.05 8.80
C ALA A 121 11.37 -27.60 8.26
N TYR A 122 12.06 -28.42 9.03
CA TYR A 122 13.34 -29.00 8.63
C TYR A 122 13.26 -29.84 7.36
N LEU A 123 12.23 -30.69 7.24
CA LEU A 123 12.06 -31.59 6.11
C LEU A 123 11.41 -30.92 4.89
N THR A 124 10.31 -30.19 5.10
CA THR A 124 9.46 -29.69 4.03
C THR A 124 9.82 -28.28 3.60
N VAL A 125 10.26 -27.43 4.52
CA VAL A 125 10.63 -26.03 4.21
C VAL A 125 12.11 -25.93 3.86
N LEU A 126 12.99 -26.53 4.66
CA LEU A 126 14.44 -26.47 4.47
C LEU A 126 14.99 -27.59 3.58
N HIS A 127 14.16 -28.56 3.19
CA HIS A 127 14.52 -29.69 2.33
C HIS A 127 15.74 -30.49 2.84
N LYS A 128 15.94 -30.55 4.17
CA LYS A 128 17.01 -31.33 4.79
C LYS A 128 16.54 -32.78 4.99
N LYS A 129 17.49 -33.71 5.18
CA LYS A 129 17.19 -35.10 5.51
C LYS A 129 17.24 -35.29 7.02
N TYR A 130 16.22 -35.94 7.58
CA TYR A 130 16.22 -36.24 9.00
C TYR A 130 17.27 -37.32 9.32
N ASP A 131 18.13 -37.01 10.29
CA ASP A 131 19.31 -37.80 10.66
C ASP A 131 19.30 -38.17 12.16
N ARG A 132 18.11 -38.22 12.78
CA ARG A 132 17.92 -38.42 14.23
C ARG A 132 18.56 -37.34 15.10
N THR A 133 18.75 -36.14 14.56
CA THR A 133 19.16 -34.96 15.33
C THR A 133 18.27 -34.79 16.58
N PRO A 134 18.87 -34.59 17.78
CA PRO A 134 18.13 -34.34 19.01
C PRO A 134 17.19 -33.12 18.91
N PRO A 135 16.03 -33.12 19.58
CA PRO A 135 15.01 -32.07 19.42
C PRO A 135 15.51 -30.63 19.61
N GLN A 136 16.36 -30.40 20.62
CA GLN A 136 16.91 -29.06 20.88
C GLN A 136 17.84 -28.59 19.76
N GLN A 137 18.64 -29.50 19.21
CA GLN A 137 19.54 -29.20 18.12
C GLN A 137 18.75 -28.96 16.82
N LEU A 138 17.70 -29.75 16.57
CA LEU A 138 16.80 -29.55 15.44
C LEU A 138 16.11 -28.18 15.50
N PHE A 139 15.60 -27.80 16.67
CA PHE A 139 15.02 -26.47 16.89
C PHE A 139 16.04 -25.36 16.58
N ASN A 140 17.27 -25.48 17.08
CA ASN A 140 18.30 -24.48 16.84
C ASN A 140 18.68 -24.37 15.36
N MET A 141 18.77 -25.49 14.63
CA MET A 141 19.04 -25.51 13.19
C MET A 141 17.94 -24.81 12.39
N VAL A 142 16.67 -25.13 12.70
CA VAL A 142 15.54 -24.48 12.03
C VAL A 142 15.48 -22.99 12.33
N LYS A 143 15.78 -22.60 13.58
CA LYS A 143 15.79 -21.20 14.02
C LYS A 143 16.90 -20.36 13.36
N SER A 144 18.02 -20.97 12.98
CA SER A 144 19.18 -20.25 12.42
C SER A 144 19.08 -19.97 10.93
N GLU A 145 18.13 -20.60 10.24
CA GLU A 145 17.86 -20.41 8.80
C GLU A 145 16.80 -19.31 8.61
#